data_AF-A0A933K9D5-F1
#
_entry.id   AF-A0A933K9D5-F1
#
_cell.length_a   1.000
_cell.length_b   1.000
_cell.length_c   1.000
_cell.angle_alpha   90.00
_cell.angle_beta   90.00
_cell.angle_gamma   90.00
#
_symmetry.space_group_name_H-M   'P 1'
#
loop_
_entity.id
_entity.type
_entity.pdbx_description
1 polymer ?
#
loop_
_entity_poly.entity_id
_entity_poly.type
_entity_poly.pdbx_seq_one_letter_code
_entity_poly.pdbx_strand_id
1 'polypeptide(L)'
;MMKCAAFLVLWLLAGSPSAAMETPKFKQLMAGIEKGQFATVEKYLVDNRAAMKGDPEYFVVLLNFVLSKGRSSSLAIANGKPGAGDYGLSQNGKTIGFLGARESYDESLISDGIARARAALPAFKARLDIHLGILAAAEMIKRWRALRVMEVEKPLLIRYRWGTGGQSPPRSGAARSRAGGRTG
;
A
#
# COMPACT_ATOMS: atom_id res chain seq x y z
N MET A 1 33.17 20.02 36.72
CA MET A 1 33.28 19.06 35.59
C MET A 1 31.99 18.29 35.48
N MET A 2 31.05 18.70 34.62
CA MET A 2 29.78 17.99 34.41
C MET A 2 29.43 18.04 32.92
N LYS A 3 29.68 16.96 32.19
CA LYS A 3 29.21 16.75 30.80
C LYS A 3 29.00 15.25 30.55
N CYS A 4 27.98 14.67 31.19
CA CYS A 4 27.52 13.31 30.88
C CYS A 4 25.98 13.25 30.98
N ALA A 5 25.26 13.91 30.08
CA ALA A 5 23.80 13.80 30.05
C ALA A 5 23.15 14.03 28.67
N ALA A 6 23.92 14.01 27.57
CA ALA A 6 23.38 14.33 26.24
C ALA A 6 23.34 13.15 25.26
N PHE A 7 23.77 11.95 25.66
CA PHE A 7 23.90 10.80 24.73
C PHE A 7 22.78 9.76 24.84
N LEU A 8 21.88 9.88 25.83
CA LEU A 8 20.84 8.87 26.09
C LEU A 8 19.49 9.16 25.44
N VAL A 9 19.30 10.36 24.86
CA VAL A 9 18.04 10.75 24.19
C VAL A 9 18.04 10.41 22.69
N LEU A 10 19.21 10.17 22.08
CA LEU A 10 19.33 9.96 20.63
C LEU A 10 19.10 8.49 20.20
N TRP A 11 18.97 7.56 21.14
CA TRP A 11 18.64 6.15 20.85
C TRP A 11 17.14 5.84 20.93
N LEU A 12 16.31 6.76 21.42
CA LEU A 12 14.86 6.58 21.55
C LEU A 12 14.06 6.91 20.27
N LEU A 13 14.71 7.41 19.22
CA LEU A 13 14.06 7.81 17.96
C LEU A 13 14.41 6.92 16.76
N ALA A 14 15.18 5.85 16.96
CA ALA A 14 15.53 4.88 15.92
C ALA A 14 14.65 3.61 15.99
N GLY A 15 13.35 3.79 16.25
CA GLY A 15 12.38 2.72 16.02
C GLY A 15 12.37 2.36 14.54
N SER A 16 13.14 1.34 14.17
CA SER A 16 13.20 0.80 12.81
C SER A 16 11.77 0.53 12.31
N PRO A 17 11.36 1.00 11.12
CA PRO A 17 10.00 0.82 10.61
C PRO A 17 9.61 -0.66 10.46
N SER A 18 10.55 -1.60 10.53
CA SER A 18 10.32 -3.05 10.49
C SER A 18 9.76 -3.66 11.79
N ALA A 19 9.91 -3.02 12.96
CA ALA A 19 9.44 -3.61 14.21
C ALA A 19 7.90 -3.55 14.38
N ALA A 20 7.24 -2.60 13.72
CA ALA A 20 5.80 -2.39 13.83
C ALA A 20 4.98 -3.41 13.01
N MET A 21 5.49 -3.82 11.85
CA MET A 21 4.90 -4.89 11.01
C MET A 21 4.95 -6.29 11.65
N GLU A 22 5.79 -6.47 12.67
CA GLU A 22 5.97 -7.75 13.37
C GLU A 22 5.04 -7.92 14.59
N THR A 23 4.20 -6.92 14.91
CA THR A 23 3.32 -7.03 16.07
C THR A 23 2.25 -8.12 15.85
N PRO A 24 1.91 -8.93 16.89
CA PRO A 24 0.84 -9.92 16.79
C PRO A 24 -0.49 -9.32 16.34
N LYS A 25 -0.76 -8.07 16.74
CA LYS A 25 -1.98 -7.36 16.39
C LYS A 25 -2.06 -7.01 14.91
N PHE A 26 -0.97 -6.51 14.32
CA PHE A 26 -0.91 -6.22 12.88
C PHE A 26 -1.14 -7.49 12.06
N LYS A 27 -0.42 -8.59 12.39
CA LYS A 27 -0.60 -9.89 11.72
C LYS A 27 -2.03 -10.42 11.83
N GLN A 28 -2.65 -10.28 13.01
CA GLN A 28 -4.05 -10.66 13.21
C GLN A 28 -4.99 -9.87 12.29
N LEU A 29 -4.80 -8.56 12.16
CA LEU A 29 -5.63 -7.70 11.32
C LEU A 29 -5.46 -8.04 9.83
N MET A 30 -4.23 -8.23 9.37
CA MET A 30 -3.94 -8.62 7.98
C MET A 30 -4.54 -9.99 7.65
N ALA A 31 -4.39 -10.98 8.53
CA ALA A 31 -5.04 -12.28 8.36
C ALA A 31 -6.57 -12.18 8.35
N GLY A 32 -7.15 -11.24 9.11
CA GLY A 32 -8.58 -10.94 9.09
C GLY A 32 -9.03 -10.40 7.73
N ILE A 33 -8.25 -9.50 7.12
CA ILE A 33 -8.51 -8.96 5.78
C ILE A 33 -8.47 -10.09 4.74
N GLU A 34 -7.42 -10.92 4.75
CA GLU A 34 -7.26 -12.04 3.81
C GLU A 34 -8.41 -13.05 3.89
N LYS A 35 -8.95 -13.27 5.09
CA LYS A 35 -10.07 -14.18 5.35
C LYS A 35 -11.45 -13.55 5.16
N GLY A 36 -11.53 -12.28 4.74
CA GLY A 36 -12.79 -11.55 4.60
C GLY A 36 -13.51 -11.25 5.93
N GLN A 37 -12.81 -11.33 7.07
CA GLN A 37 -13.32 -11.06 8.42
C GLN A 37 -13.33 -9.55 8.72
N PHE A 38 -14.05 -8.80 7.88
CA PHE A 38 -13.97 -7.34 7.85
C PHE A 38 -14.53 -6.64 9.10
N ALA A 39 -15.49 -7.23 9.80
CA ALA A 39 -16.11 -6.60 10.98
C ALA A 39 -15.09 -6.26 12.08
N THR A 40 -14.17 -7.18 12.36
CA THR A 40 -13.12 -6.98 13.37
C THR A 40 -12.13 -5.89 12.96
N VAL A 41 -11.76 -5.88 11.68
CA VAL A 41 -10.81 -4.90 11.12
C VAL A 41 -11.44 -3.51 11.08
N GLU A 42 -12.69 -3.42 10.67
CA GLU A 42 -13.47 -2.18 10.64
C GLU A 42 -13.62 -1.59 12.04
N LYS A 43 -13.99 -2.41 13.02
CA LYS A 43 -14.05 -1.99 14.42
C LYS A 43 -12.71 -1.42 14.88
N TYR A 44 -11.61 -2.12 14.61
CA TYR A 44 -10.26 -1.61 14.94
C TYR A 44 -9.99 -0.25 14.28
N LEU A 45 -10.30 -0.10 13.00
CA LEU A 45 -10.06 1.14 12.26
C LEU A 45 -10.89 2.30 12.79
N VAL A 46 -12.14 2.06 13.20
CA VAL A 46 -13.03 3.07 13.80
C VAL A 46 -12.53 3.45 15.19
N ASP A 47 -12.33 2.46 16.08
CA ASP A 47 -11.99 2.67 17.49
C ASP A 47 -10.63 3.40 17.64
N ASN A 48 -9.70 3.20 16.70
CA ASN A 48 -8.33 3.73 16.78
C ASN A 48 -8.06 4.95 15.88
N ARG A 49 -9.07 5.46 15.15
CA ARG A 49 -8.88 6.53 14.16
C ARG A 49 -8.23 7.80 14.71
N ALA A 50 -8.62 8.22 15.91
CA ALA A 50 -8.10 9.45 16.51
C ALA A 50 -6.70 9.24 17.12
N ALA A 51 -6.48 8.09 17.77
CA ALA A 51 -5.27 7.78 18.51
C ALA A 51 -4.08 7.41 17.59
N MET A 52 -4.35 6.77 16.45
CA MET A 52 -3.31 6.21 15.58
C MET A 52 -3.00 7.07 14.35
N LYS A 53 -3.28 8.38 14.40
CA LYS A 53 -2.94 9.32 13.29
C LYS A 53 -1.44 9.39 12.99
N GLY A 54 -0.60 9.07 13.97
CA GLY A 54 0.85 9.02 13.86
C GLY A 54 1.44 7.63 13.64
N ASP A 55 0.60 6.59 13.49
CA ASP A 55 1.06 5.22 13.26
C ASP A 55 0.91 4.86 11.76
N PRO A 56 2.01 4.63 11.02
CA PRO A 56 1.92 4.25 9.61
C PRO A 56 1.29 2.86 9.40
N GLU A 57 1.39 1.93 10.35
CA GLU A 57 0.81 0.58 10.20
C GLU A 57 -0.73 0.62 10.24
N TYR A 58 -1.30 1.57 10.98
CA TYR A 58 -2.72 1.84 10.92
C TYR A 58 -3.19 2.16 9.49
N PHE A 59 -2.40 2.95 8.74
CA PHE A 59 -2.73 3.30 7.36
C PHE A 59 -2.49 2.14 6.38
N VAL A 60 -1.52 1.27 6.65
CA VAL A 60 -1.36 0.03 5.88
C VAL A 60 -2.57 -0.88 6.05
N VAL A 61 -3.05 -1.08 7.29
CA VAL A 61 -4.27 -1.85 7.56
C VAL A 61 -5.48 -1.20 6.89
N LEU A 62 -5.62 0.13 6.98
CA LEU A 62 -6.70 0.87 6.33
C LEU A 62 -6.72 0.66 4.81
N LEU A 63 -5.57 0.79 4.16
CA LEU A 63 -5.47 0.67 2.70
C LEU A 63 -5.78 -0.77 2.25
N ASN A 64 -5.22 -1.77 2.92
CA ASN A 64 -5.56 -3.17 2.61
C ASN A 64 -7.04 -3.48 2.86
N PHE A 65 -7.61 -2.94 3.94
CA PHE A 65 -9.02 -3.10 4.24
C PHE A 65 -9.91 -2.54 3.14
N VAL A 66 -9.67 -1.31 2.65
CA VAL A 66 -10.51 -0.73 1.58
C VAL A 66 -10.28 -1.40 0.23
N LEU A 67 -9.07 -1.87 -0.07
CA LEU A 67 -8.78 -2.64 -1.28
C LEU A 67 -9.53 -3.98 -1.29
N SER A 68 -9.63 -4.65 -0.14
CA SER A 68 -10.30 -5.95 -0.04
C SER A 68 -11.81 -5.83 0.13
N LYS A 69 -12.30 -5.01 1.06
CA LYS A 69 -13.73 -4.85 1.33
C LYS A 69 -14.44 -4.03 0.24
N GLY A 70 -13.73 -3.08 -0.36
CA GLY A 70 -14.30 -2.18 -1.37
C GLY A 70 -14.55 -2.83 -2.73
N ARG A 71 -14.15 -4.10 -2.94
CA ARG A 71 -14.40 -4.85 -4.18
C ARG A 71 -15.49 -5.88 -3.95
N SER A 72 -16.52 -5.85 -4.77
CA SER A 72 -17.57 -6.87 -4.82
C SER A 72 -17.63 -7.50 -6.20
N SER A 73 -17.69 -8.82 -6.26
CA SER A 73 -17.93 -9.56 -7.50
C SER A 73 -19.35 -10.10 -7.49
N SER A 74 -20.07 -9.87 -8.58
CA SER A 74 -21.44 -10.33 -8.77
C SER A 74 -21.53 -11.13 -10.05
N LEU A 75 -22.44 -12.11 -10.08
CA LEU A 75 -22.77 -12.84 -11.29
C LEU A 75 -23.87 -12.07 -12.03
N ALA A 76 -23.60 -11.69 -13.28
CA ALA A 76 -24.55 -10.98 -14.12
C ALA A 76 -25.08 -11.90 -15.22
N ILE A 77 -26.39 -11.90 -15.41
CA ILE A 77 -27.08 -12.51 -16.55
C ILE A 77 -27.70 -11.37 -17.34
N ALA A 78 -27.36 -11.25 -18.62
CA ALA A 78 -27.90 -10.21 -19.47
C ALA A 78 -28.01 -10.64 -20.92
N ASN A 79 -28.88 -9.96 -21.67
CA ASN A 79 -29.00 -10.16 -23.11
C ASN A 79 -27.86 -9.46 -23.85
N GLY A 80 -27.47 -10.00 -25.02
CA GLY A 80 -26.44 -9.41 -25.88
C GLY A 80 -25.21 -10.29 -26.08
N LYS A 81 -24.13 -9.68 -26.58
CA LYS A 81 -22.89 -10.38 -26.91
C LYS A 81 -22.03 -10.58 -25.65
N PRO A 82 -21.50 -11.78 -25.39
CA PRO A 82 -20.57 -12.03 -24.30
C PRO A 82 -19.27 -11.24 -24.51
N GLY A 83 -18.72 -10.69 -23.42
CA GLY A 83 -17.37 -10.16 -23.38
C GLY A 83 -16.32 -11.24 -23.15
N ALA A 84 -15.06 -10.83 -23.04
CA ALA A 84 -13.97 -11.74 -22.69
C ALA A 84 -14.19 -12.33 -21.29
N GLY A 85 -14.20 -13.67 -21.19
CA GLY A 85 -14.44 -14.39 -19.94
C GLY A 85 -15.91 -14.62 -19.58
N ASP A 86 -16.86 -14.13 -20.39
CA ASP A 86 -18.28 -14.42 -20.20
C ASP A 86 -18.66 -15.73 -20.91
N TYR A 87 -19.63 -16.45 -20.34
CA TYR A 87 -20.27 -17.61 -20.96
C TYR A 87 -21.45 -17.14 -21.82
N GLY A 88 -21.41 -17.40 -23.12
CA GLY A 88 -22.53 -17.11 -24.02
C GLY A 88 -23.72 -18.03 -23.75
N LEU A 89 -24.92 -17.45 -23.67
CA LEU A 89 -26.20 -18.15 -23.56
C LEU A 89 -26.84 -18.20 -24.95
N SER A 90 -27.12 -19.40 -25.45
CA SER A 90 -27.62 -19.61 -26.81
C SER A 90 -28.97 -20.31 -26.82
N GLN A 91 -29.84 -19.90 -27.74
CA GLN A 91 -31.11 -20.54 -28.04
C GLN A 91 -31.20 -20.70 -29.57
N ASN A 92 -31.50 -21.91 -30.05
CA ASN A 92 -31.59 -22.24 -31.47
C ASN A 92 -30.35 -21.84 -32.29
N GLY A 93 -29.15 -22.05 -31.73
CA GLY A 93 -27.88 -21.70 -32.38
C GLY A 93 -27.53 -20.21 -32.40
N LYS A 94 -28.40 -19.34 -31.86
CA LYS A 94 -28.15 -17.90 -31.73
C LYS A 94 -27.83 -17.53 -30.29
N THR A 95 -26.75 -16.80 -30.07
CA THR A 95 -26.45 -16.20 -28.76
C THR A 95 -27.46 -15.11 -28.45
N ILE A 96 -28.22 -15.29 -27.37
CA ILE A 96 -29.26 -14.37 -26.90
C ILE A 96 -28.80 -13.56 -25.70
N GLY A 97 -27.79 -14.04 -24.97
CA GLY A 97 -27.26 -13.38 -23.79
C GLY A 97 -25.94 -13.96 -23.32
N PHE A 98 -25.57 -13.60 -22.10
CA PHE A 98 -24.36 -14.07 -21.45
C PHE A 98 -24.53 -14.17 -19.94
N LEU A 99 -23.69 -15.00 -19.34
CA LEU A 99 -23.45 -15.14 -17.92
C LEU A 99 -21.99 -14.73 -17.65
N GLY A 100 -21.75 -13.75 -16.78
CA GLY A 100 -20.41 -13.22 -16.56
C GLY A 100 -20.20 -12.66 -15.16
N ALA A 101 -18.95 -12.66 -14.70
CA ALA A 101 -18.59 -11.97 -13.47
C ALA A 101 -18.50 -10.46 -13.72
N ARG A 102 -19.07 -9.66 -12.82
CA ARG A 102 -19.01 -8.19 -12.84
C ARG A 102 -18.49 -7.69 -11.52
N GLU A 103 -17.41 -6.94 -11.59
CA GLU A 103 -16.84 -6.26 -10.44
C GLU A 103 -17.52 -4.92 -10.24
N SER A 104 -17.84 -4.63 -8.99
CA SER A 104 -18.35 -3.36 -8.53
C SER A 104 -17.49 -2.89 -7.36
N TYR A 105 -17.40 -1.58 -7.21
CA TYR A 105 -16.53 -0.96 -6.22
C TYR A 105 -17.32 -0.03 -5.31
N ASP A 106 -17.10 -0.14 -4.00
CA ASP A 106 -17.60 0.85 -3.03
C ASP A 106 -16.73 2.11 -3.11
N GLU A 107 -17.12 3.01 -4.03
CA GLU A 107 -16.38 4.25 -4.26
C GLU A 107 -16.30 5.14 -3.02
N SER A 108 -17.30 5.08 -2.13
CA SER A 108 -17.34 5.90 -0.92
C SER A 108 -16.29 5.41 0.08
N LEU A 109 -16.29 4.11 0.36
CA LEU A 109 -15.31 3.48 1.26
C LEU A 109 -13.87 3.70 0.76
N ILE A 110 -13.64 3.46 -0.52
CA ILE A 110 -12.30 3.59 -1.13
C ILE A 110 -11.85 5.05 -1.10
N SER A 111 -12.73 6.00 -1.42
CA SER A 111 -12.39 7.43 -1.41
C SER A 111 -12.07 7.94 0.01
N ASP A 112 -12.80 7.50 1.05
CA ASP A 112 -12.47 7.85 2.45
C ASP A 112 -11.09 7.31 2.86
N GLY A 113 -10.80 6.04 2.52
CA GLY A 113 -9.51 5.42 2.77
C GLY A 113 -8.35 6.20 2.13
N ILE A 114 -8.50 6.55 0.85
CA ILE A 114 -7.53 7.39 0.11
C ILE A 114 -7.36 8.74 0.79
N ALA A 115 -8.44 9.45 1.12
CA ALA A 115 -8.37 10.78 1.71
C ALA A 115 -7.61 10.78 3.04
N ARG A 116 -7.88 9.78 3.90
CA ARG A 116 -7.24 9.62 5.20
C ARG A 116 -5.75 9.28 5.07
N ALA A 117 -5.41 8.32 4.22
CA ALA A 117 -4.01 7.96 3.99
C ALA A 117 -3.21 9.12 3.37
N ARG A 118 -3.79 9.86 2.42
CA ARG A 118 -3.17 11.04 1.82
C ARG A 118 -2.89 12.14 2.84
N ALA A 119 -3.82 12.38 3.77
CA ALA A 119 -3.63 13.37 4.84
C ALA A 119 -2.44 13.02 5.77
N ALA A 120 -2.08 11.74 5.86
CA ALA A 120 -0.97 11.25 6.69
C ALA A 120 0.38 11.22 5.96
N LEU A 121 0.41 11.31 4.62
CA LEU A 121 1.65 11.27 3.83
C LEU A 121 2.74 12.28 4.25
N PRO A 122 2.42 13.53 4.67
CA PRO A 122 3.45 14.45 5.14
C PRO A 122 4.26 13.89 6.32
N ALA A 123 3.67 13.05 7.17
CA ALA A 123 4.33 12.38 8.28
C ALA A 123 5.10 11.10 7.85
N PHE A 124 4.68 10.46 6.76
CA PHE A 124 5.21 9.16 6.32
C PHE A 124 5.77 9.19 4.89
N LYS A 125 6.50 10.25 4.54
CA LYS A 125 6.98 10.47 3.16
C LYS A 125 7.76 9.28 2.58
N ALA A 126 8.53 8.57 3.40
CA ALA A 126 9.36 7.44 2.98
C ALA A 126 8.64 6.07 2.92
N ARG A 127 7.36 5.99 3.32
CA ARG A 127 6.58 4.74 3.36
C ARG A 127 5.98 4.42 2.00
N LEU A 128 6.78 3.78 1.15
CA LEU A 128 6.39 3.43 -0.23
C LEU A 128 5.13 2.55 -0.30
N ASP A 129 4.96 1.65 0.67
CA ASP A 129 3.78 0.80 0.83
C ASP A 129 2.48 1.61 0.95
N ILE A 130 2.49 2.72 1.71
CA ILE A 130 1.34 3.63 1.81
C ILE A 130 1.09 4.34 0.49
N HIS A 131 2.15 4.78 -0.20
CA HIS A 131 2.03 5.43 -1.51
C HIS A 131 1.42 4.49 -2.55
N LEU A 132 1.92 3.25 -2.63
CA LEU A 132 1.43 2.24 -3.55
C LEU A 132 0.01 1.78 -3.20
N GLY A 133 -0.33 1.68 -1.92
CA GLY A 133 -1.70 1.36 -1.50
C GLY A 133 -2.71 2.43 -1.93
N ILE A 134 -2.36 3.72 -1.82
CA ILE A 134 -3.19 4.81 -2.33
C ILE A 134 -3.35 4.72 -3.85
N LEU A 135 -2.25 4.43 -4.57
CA LEU A 135 -2.28 4.26 -6.03
C LEU A 135 -3.19 3.11 -6.45
N ALA A 136 -3.06 1.95 -5.82
CA ALA A 136 -3.91 0.78 -6.08
C ALA A 136 -5.39 1.09 -5.81
N ALA A 137 -5.68 1.77 -4.71
CA ALA A 137 -7.04 2.15 -4.34
C ALA A 137 -7.65 3.15 -5.35
N ALA A 138 -6.85 4.14 -5.81
CA ALA A 138 -7.29 5.10 -6.81
C ALA A 138 -7.56 4.47 -8.17
N GLU A 139 -6.77 3.45 -8.54
CA GLU A 139 -6.95 2.67 -9.77
C GLU A 139 -8.25 1.83 -9.74
N MET A 140 -8.59 1.21 -8.61
CA MET A 140 -9.85 0.44 -8.48
C MET A 140 -11.08 1.27 -8.86
N ILE A 141 -11.09 2.56 -8.49
CA ILE A 141 -12.21 3.48 -8.77
C ILE A 141 -11.95 4.41 -9.97
N LYS A 142 -10.86 4.20 -10.71
CA LYS A 142 -10.45 5.03 -11.87
C LYS A 142 -10.33 6.53 -11.57
N ARG A 143 -10.06 6.92 -10.32
CA ARG A 143 -9.95 8.32 -9.87
C ARG A 143 -8.51 8.82 -9.80
N TRP A 144 -7.84 8.82 -10.95
CA TRP A 144 -6.43 9.23 -11.08
C TRP A 144 -6.13 10.66 -10.67
N ARG A 145 -7.13 11.56 -10.68
CA ARG A 145 -6.97 12.94 -10.19
C ARG A 145 -6.56 12.99 -8.71
N ALA A 146 -6.86 11.96 -7.93
CA ALA A 146 -6.40 11.85 -6.54
C ALA A 146 -4.86 11.70 -6.41
N LEU A 147 -4.13 11.44 -7.49
CA LEU A 147 -2.70 11.11 -7.48
C LEU A 147 -1.79 12.27 -7.87
N ARG A 148 -2.33 13.40 -8.33
CA ARG A 148 -1.54 14.57 -8.78
C ARG A 148 -0.61 15.17 -7.71
N VAL A 149 -0.69 14.71 -6.46
CA VAL A 149 0.10 15.22 -5.32
C VAL A 149 1.14 14.19 -4.85
N MET A 150 1.24 13.02 -5.49
CA MET A 150 2.23 12.02 -5.14
C MET A 150 3.52 12.27 -5.92
N GLU A 151 4.22 13.36 -5.58
CA GLU A 151 5.66 13.44 -5.87
C GLU A 151 6.35 12.42 -4.97
N VAL A 152 6.41 11.16 -5.43
CA VAL A 152 7.32 10.18 -4.84
C VAL A 152 8.72 10.72 -5.11
N GLU A 153 9.38 11.24 -4.09
CA GLU A 153 10.74 11.74 -4.22
C GLU A 153 11.59 10.67 -4.93
N LYS A 154 12.18 11.03 -6.09
CA LYS A 154 13.06 10.17 -6.91
C LYS A 154 14.00 9.24 -6.11
N PRO A 155 14.60 9.63 -4.96
CA PRO A 155 15.39 8.71 -4.15
C PRO A 155 14.68 7.43 -3.66
N LEU A 156 13.34 7.39 -3.56
CA LEU A 156 12.59 6.21 -3.12
C LEU A 156 12.44 5.15 -4.22
N LEU A 157 12.30 5.57 -5.49
CA LEU A 157 12.21 4.66 -6.65
C LEU A 157 13.53 3.90 -6.89
N ILE A 158 14.67 4.49 -6.54
CA ILE A 158 15.99 3.87 -6.74
C ILE A 158 16.27 2.76 -5.70
N ARG A 159 15.64 2.82 -4.52
CA ARG A 159 15.85 1.82 -3.44
C ARG A 159 14.89 0.63 -3.48
N TYR A 160 13.78 0.73 -4.22
CA TYR A 160 12.77 -0.33 -4.29
C TYR A 160 12.69 -0.90 -5.71
N ARG A 161 13.45 -1.98 -5.95
CA ARG A 161 13.21 -2.90 -7.06
C ARG A 161 12.27 -3.99 -6.55
N TRP A 162 11.11 -4.15 -7.19
CA TRP A 162 10.10 -5.16 -6.83
C TRP A 162 10.75 -6.54 -6.68
N GLY A 163 10.52 -7.21 -5.54
CA GLY A 163 10.99 -8.58 -5.28
C GLY A 163 12.35 -8.72 -4.56
N THR A 164 13.08 -7.64 -4.30
CA THR A 164 14.32 -7.70 -3.50
C THR A 164 14.16 -6.85 -2.24
N GLY A 165 13.97 -7.51 -1.09
CA GLY A 165 14.01 -6.86 0.23
C GLY A 165 15.25 -5.97 0.33
N GLY A 166 15.06 -4.74 0.82
CA GLY A 166 15.97 -3.61 0.64
C GLY A 166 17.43 -3.87 1.00
N GLN A 167 18.21 -4.33 0.03
CA GLN A 167 19.67 -4.21 0.07
C GLN A 167 20.00 -2.80 -0.39
N SER A 168 20.56 -2.01 0.52
CA SER A 168 21.12 -0.70 0.17
C SER A 168 22.16 -0.88 -0.94
N PRO A 169 22.20 0.00 -1.96
CA PRO A 169 23.26 -0.06 -2.95
C PRO A 169 24.62 0.11 -2.23
N PRO A 170 25.66 -0.63 -2.64
CA PRO A 170 26.98 -0.45 -2.08
C PRO A 170 27.39 1.01 -2.21
N ARG A 171 27.84 1.62 -1.10
CA ARG A 171 28.41 2.96 -1.11
C ARG A 171 29.53 2.99 -2.16
N SER A 172 29.31 3.68 -3.27
CA SER A 172 30.37 4.02 -4.21
C SER A 172 31.29 5.04 -3.53
N GLY A 173 32.26 4.52 -2.79
CA GLY A 173 33.21 5.29 -2.00
C GLY A 173 34.52 4.53 -1.88
N ALA A 174 35.18 4.29 -3.01
CA ALA A 174 36.60 3.99 -3.03
C ALA A 174 37.25 4.90 -4.07
N ALA A 175 37.94 5.90 -3.54
CA ALA A 175 38.70 6.90 -4.26
C ALA A 175 39.69 6.24 -5.24
N ARG A 176 39.73 6.72 -6.49
CA ARG A 176 40.92 6.58 -7.32
C ARG A 176 42.00 7.49 -6.74
N SER A 177 42.80 6.92 -5.85
CA SER A 177 44.09 7.49 -5.46
C SER A 177 45.07 7.34 -6.62
N ARG A 178 45.47 8.47 -7.21
CA ARG A 178 46.69 8.58 -8.02
C ARG A 178 47.92 8.43 -7.12
N ALA A 179 48.76 7.46 -7.42
CA ALA A 179 50.21 7.47 -7.18
C ALA A 179 50.80 6.58 -8.30
N GLY A 180 51.70 7.03 -9.17
CA GLY A 180 52.92 7.78 -8.85
C GLY A 180 53.99 6.78 -8.43
N GLY A 181 54.65 6.14 -9.40
CA GLY A 181 55.68 5.12 -9.15
C GLY A 181 56.55 4.89 -10.38
N ARG A 182 57.53 5.77 -10.56
CA ARG A 182 58.63 5.71 -11.53
C ARG A 182 59.88 5.33 -10.73
N THR A 183 60.44 4.15 -10.93
CA THR A 183 61.84 3.80 -10.59
C THR A 183 62.19 2.44 -11.18
N GLY A 184 63.34 2.35 -11.84
CA GLY A 184 64.03 1.11 -12.20
C GLY A 184 64.09 0.84 -13.69
#